data_AF-A0A934H0R7-F1
#
_entry.id   AF-A0A934H0R7-F1
#
_cell.length_a   1.000
_cell.length_b   1.000
_cell.length_c   1.000
_cell.angle_alpha   90.00
_cell.angle_beta   90.00
_cell.angle_gamma   90.00
#
_symmetry.space_group_name_H-M   'P 1'
#
loop_
_entity.id
_entity.type
_entity.pdbx_description
1 polymer ?
#
loop_
_entity_poly.entity_id
_entity_poly.type
_entity_poly.pdbx_seq_one_letter_code
_entity_poly.pdbx_strand_id
1 'polypeptide(L)'
;MKKPTLLVLFVLTLLGSISCQFITRSPLPSSTGTLDLTINYTGSWYRETFNYQPDAQNIRHIAMILPSNVDFNDSPGRVFTTLEFTPSPEPLAFQEVTYAGDPNPYKLLLEYMHDVPQGHATLDLAPGIYQLAVSFIAAALPPPNEDAFLYPGVTGGGASNEFQEIAIEAGKTLTLTIELTDENGWGYVMQLALK
;
A
#
# COMPACT_ATOMS: atom_id res chain seq x y z
N MET A 1 34.57 -55.58 42.27
CA MET A 1 34.16 -54.29 42.85
C MET A 1 34.05 -53.27 41.71
N LYS A 2 32.82 -52.95 41.29
CA LYS A 2 32.51 -51.91 40.29
C LYS A 2 31.50 -50.96 40.93
N LYS A 3 31.84 -49.67 41.02
CA LYS A 3 30.99 -48.61 41.57
C LYS A 3 29.90 -48.25 40.55
N PRO A 4 28.65 -48.00 40.96
CA PRO A 4 27.66 -47.40 40.07
C PRO A 4 27.87 -45.88 40.00
N THR A 5 27.94 -45.35 38.79
CA THR A 5 27.97 -43.92 38.50
C THR A 5 26.56 -43.37 38.58
N LEU A 6 26.33 -42.43 39.50
CA LEU A 6 25.08 -41.72 39.68
C LEU A 6 24.98 -40.61 38.63
N LEU A 7 24.04 -40.72 37.69
CA LEU A 7 23.72 -39.66 36.72
C LEU A 7 22.70 -38.70 37.38
N VAL A 8 23.13 -37.48 37.71
CA VAL A 8 22.25 -36.44 38.26
C VAL A 8 21.65 -35.66 37.10
N LEU A 9 20.34 -35.78 36.90
CA LEU A 9 19.57 -35.02 35.92
C LEU A 9 19.12 -33.69 36.55
N PHE A 10 19.73 -32.58 36.15
CA PHE A 10 19.25 -31.24 36.50
C PHE A 10 18.14 -30.84 35.51
N VAL A 11 16.89 -30.84 35.97
CA VAL A 11 15.76 -30.24 35.24
C VAL A 11 15.68 -28.77 35.68
N LEU A 12 16.13 -27.87 34.81
CA LEU A 12 16.05 -26.43 35.01
C LEU A 12 14.69 -25.94 34.49
N THR A 13 13.73 -25.72 35.40
CA THR A 13 12.42 -25.13 35.08
C THR A 13 12.59 -23.61 34.90
N LEU A 14 12.59 -23.16 33.65
CA LEU A 14 12.58 -21.73 33.31
C LEU A 14 11.13 -21.22 33.34
N LEU A 15 10.68 -20.71 34.49
CA LEU A 15 9.44 -19.93 34.59
C LEU A 15 9.73 -18.51 34.10
N GLY A 16 9.64 -18.32 32.78
CA GLY A 16 9.70 -16.99 32.16
C GLY A 16 8.41 -16.23 32.42
N SER A 17 8.47 -15.19 33.25
CA SER A 17 7.39 -14.21 33.42
C SER A 17 7.09 -13.54 32.07
N ILE A 18 5.90 -13.81 31.52
CA ILE A 18 5.38 -13.10 30.35
C ILE A 18 4.96 -11.70 30.83
N SER A 19 5.89 -10.75 30.73
CA SER A 19 5.57 -9.33 30.88
C SER A 19 4.68 -8.93 29.70
N CYS A 20 3.39 -8.76 29.96
CA CYS A 20 2.43 -8.18 29.03
C CYS A 20 2.82 -6.71 28.81
N GLN A 21 3.71 -6.46 27.83
CA GLN A 21 4.04 -5.11 27.41
C GLN A 21 2.83 -4.54 26.67
N PHE A 22 2.02 -3.76 27.39
CA PHE A 22 1.08 -2.86 26.75
C PHE A 22 1.89 -1.91 25.88
N ILE A 23 1.78 -2.05 24.56
CA ILE A 23 2.29 -1.08 23.61
C ILE A 23 1.46 0.19 23.82
N THR A 24 1.94 1.08 24.68
CA THR A 24 1.41 2.44 24.77
C THR A 24 1.79 3.14 23.49
N ARG A 25 0.86 3.25 22.53
CA ARG A 25 1.01 4.17 21.39
C ARG A 25 1.32 5.55 21.99
N SER A 26 2.48 6.10 21.66
CA SER A 26 2.80 7.48 22.00
C SER A 26 1.67 8.36 21.45
N PRO A 27 1.11 9.30 22.23
CA PRO A 27 0.10 10.21 21.70
C PRO A 27 0.66 10.90 20.48
N LEU A 28 -0.11 10.92 19.38
CA LEU A 28 0.26 11.61 18.16
C LEU A 28 0.66 13.04 18.52
N PRO A 29 1.77 13.58 17.97
CA PRO A 29 2.11 14.98 18.17
C PRO A 29 0.90 15.81 17.71
N SER A 30 0.43 16.71 18.59
CA SER A 30 -0.80 17.51 18.42
C SER A 30 -0.77 18.46 17.21
N SER A 31 0.26 18.36 16.37
CA SER A 31 0.52 19.12 15.16
C SER A 31 0.24 18.32 13.88
N THR A 32 -0.24 17.07 13.96
CA THR A 32 -0.55 16.21 12.80
C THR A 32 -2.04 15.87 12.75
N GLY A 33 -2.57 15.67 11.55
CA GLY A 33 -3.87 15.03 11.34
C GLY A 33 -3.66 13.61 10.80
N THR A 34 -4.71 12.79 10.85
CA THR A 34 -4.66 11.39 10.42
C THR A 34 -5.61 11.18 9.25
N LEU A 35 -5.12 10.56 8.17
CA LEU A 35 -5.93 10.01 7.10
C LEU A 35 -6.08 8.50 7.31
N ASP A 36 -7.31 8.03 7.46
CA ASP A 36 -7.65 6.61 7.53
C ASP A 36 -8.31 6.19 6.21
N LEU A 37 -7.55 5.51 5.36
CA LEU A 37 -7.88 5.25 3.96
C LEU A 37 -8.16 3.78 3.72
N THR A 38 -9.31 3.49 3.11
CA THR A 38 -9.65 2.18 2.55
C THR A 38 -9.76 2.27 1.03
N ILE A 39 -9.12 1.36 0.30
CA ILE A 39 -9.21 1.20 -1.15
C ILE A 39 -9.82 -0.16 -1.45
N ASN A 40 -11.03 -0.16 -2.00
CA ASN A 40 -11.74 -1.36 -2.40
C ASN A 40 -11.83 -1.43 -3.92
N TYR A 41 -11.66 -2.62 -4.49
CA TYR A 41 -12.05 -2.87 -5.88
C TYR A 41 -13.28 -3.78 -5.94
N THR A 42 -14.32 -3.32 -6.63
CA THR A 42 -15.64 -3.98 -6.70
C THR A 42 -15.99 -4.47 -8.11
N GLY A 43 -15.11 -4.26 -9.10
CA GLY A 43 -15.25 -4.85 -10.43
C GLY A 43 -15.10 -6.38 -10.45
N SER A 44 -15.56 -7.00 -11.53
CA SER A 44 -15.47 -8.44 -11.77
C SER A 44 -14.20 -8.84 -12.53
N TRP A 45 -13.68 -8.01 -13.45
CA TRP A 45 -12.60 -8.43 -14.36
C TRP A 45 -11.32 -8.86 -13.63
N TYR A 46 -10.81 -8.07 -12.68
CA TYR A 46 -9.62 -8.45 -11.91
C TYR A 46 -9.91 -9.56 -10.89
N ARG A 47 -11.15 -9.67 -10.39
CA ARG A 47 -11.55 -10.78 -9.53
C ARG A 47 -11.54 -12.10 -10.31
N GLU A 48 -12.01 -12.11 -11.54
CA GLU A 48 -12.08 -13.29 -12.39
C GLU A 48 -10.72 -13.63 -13.02
N THR A 49 -9.97 -12.63 -13.48
CA THR A 49 -8.74 -12.84 -14.24
C THR A 49 -7.51 -13.00 -13.35
N PHE A 50 -7.46 -12.27 -12.23
CA PHE A 50 -6.29 -12.22 -11.34
C PHE A 50 -6.57 -12.76 -9.93
N ASN A 51 -7.77 -13.31 -9.71
CA ASN A 51 -8.25 -13.72 -8.39
C ASN A 51 -8.06 -12.61 -7.35
N TYR A 52 -8.41 -11.37 -7.73
CA TYR A 52 -8.25 -10.21 -6.87
C TYR A 52 -8.88 -10.46 -5.49
N GLN A 53 -8.04 -10.34 -4.46
CA GLN A 53 -8.44 -10.12 -3.07
C GLN A 53 -7.56 -8.99 -2.53
N PRO A 54 -8.06 -8.15 -1.62
CA PRO A 54 -7.26 -7.07 -1.06
C PRO A 54 -5.92 -7.57 -0.49
N ASP A 55 -5.92 -8.76 0.13
CA ASP A 55 -4.76 -9.39 0.76
C ASP A 55 -4.00 -10.39 -0.11
N ALA A 56 -4.37 -10.54 -1.40
CA ALA A 56 -3.66 -11.45 -2.29
C ALA A 56 -2.22 -10.98 -2.54
N GLN A 57 -1.27 -11.91 -2.55
CA GLN A 57 0.16 -11.60 -2.67
C GLN A 57 0.53 -10.94 -4.01
N ASN A 58 -0.32 -11.07 -5.03
CA ASN A 58 -0.16 -10.44 -6.34
C ASN A 58 -0.90 -9.11 -6.48
N ILE A 59 -1.52 -8.61 -5.42
CA ILE A 59 -2.24 -7.33 -5.39
C ILE A 59 -1.49 -6.35 -4.48
N ARG A 60 -1.32 -5.12 -4.94
CA ARG A 60 -0.78 -4.00 -4.15
C ARG A 60 -1.63 -2.77 -4.37
N HIS A 61 -1.96 -2.04 -3.30
CA HIS A 61 -2.66 -0.77 -3.40
C HIS A 61 -1.73 0.37 -3.04
N ILE A 62 -1.92 1.49 -3.72
CA ILE A 62 -1.07 2.67 -3.62
C ILE A 62 -1.99 3.88 -3.49
N ALA A 63 -1.63 4.80 -2.61
CA ALA A 63 -2.20 6.13 -2.53
C ALA A 63 -1.13 7.16 -2.88
N MET A 64 -1.43 8.04 -3.83
CA MET A 64 -0.63 9.22 -4.13
C MET A 64 -1.29 10.42 -3.43
N ILE A 65 -0.58 11.04 -2.48
CA ILE A 65 -1.08 12.13 -1.64
C ILE A 65 -0.18 13.34 -1.83
N LEU A 66 -0.55 14.18 -2.80
CA LEU A 66 0.24 15.31 -3.25
C LEU A 66 -0.21 16.59 -2.51
N PRO A 67 0.67 17.30 -1.80
CA PRO A 67 0.33 18.62 -1.25
C PRO A 67 -0.15 19.57 -2.37
N SER A 68 -1.20 20.34 -2.13
CA SER A 68 -1.82 21.19 -3.16
C SER A 68 -0.90 22.32 -3.69
N ASN A 69 0.23 22.57 -3.02
CA ASN A 69 1.24 23.54 -3.43
C ASN A 69 2.31 22.94 -4.35
N VAL A 70 2.28 21.64 -4.63
CA VAL A 70 3.13 21.03 -5.65
C VAL A 70 2.51 21.28 -7.02
N ASP A 71 3.24 21.97 -7.89
CA ASP A 71 2.81 22.24 -9.26
C ASP A 71 2.91 20.95 -10.09
N PHE A 72 1.75 20.36 -10.36
CA PHE A 72 1.62 19.13 -11.13
C PHE A 72 0.43 19.21 -12.08
N ASN A 73 0.69 19.04 -13.38
CA ASN A 73 -0.29 19.26 -14.44
C ASN A 73 -0.53 17.99 -15.30
N ASP A 74 -0.54 16.82 -14.67
CA ASP A 74 -0.89 15.58 -15.33
C ASP A 74 -1.98 14.82 -14.58
N SER A 75 -2.59 13.83 -15.22
CA SER A 75 -3.58 12.97 -14.58
C SER A 75 -2.90 11.87 -13.75
N PRO A 76 -3.48 11.48 -12.60
CA PRO A 76 -2.97 10.35 -11.84
C PRO A 76 -2.98 9.05 -12.65
N GLY A 77 -3.94 8.87 -13.57
CA GLY A 77 -3.96 7.72 -14.48
C GLY A 77 -2.71 7.65 -15.37
N ARG A 78 -2.24 8.80 -15.89
CA ARG A 78 -1.00 8.85 -16.67
C ARG A 78 0.24 8.62 -15.81
N VAL A 79 0.26 9.12 -14.59
CA VAL A 79 1.33 8.82 -13.62
C VAL A 79 1.38 7.31 -13.37
N PHE A 80 0.28 6.70 -12.92
CA PHE A 80 0.27 5.28 -12.54
C PHE A 80 0.56 4.33 -13.70
N THR A 81 0.22 4.69 -14.94
CA THR A 81 0.56 3.89 -16.14
C THR A 81 2.02 4.00 -16.57
N THR A 82 2.75 5.01 -16.12
CA THR A 82 4.16 5.26 -16.51
C THR A 82 5.18 4.81 -15.46
N LEU A 83 4.72 4.40 -14.28
CA LEU A 83 5.58 3.86 -13.22
C LEU A 83 6.01 2.43 -13.53
N GLU A 84 7.31 2.18 -13.40
CA GLU A 84 7.88 0.83 -13.42
C GLU A 84 8.07 0.31 -11.99
N PHE A 85 7.74 -0.98 -11.80
CA PHE A 85 7.89 -1.67 -10.51
C PHE A 85 8.93 -2.77 -10.64
N THR A 86 9.88 -2.86 -9.70
CA THR A 86 10.85 -3.98 -9.71
C THR A 86 10.15 -5.32 -9.46
N PRO A 87 10.40 -6.34 -10.29
CA PRO A 87 10.06 -7.71 -9.93
C PRO A 87 10.92 -8.19 -8.74
N SER A 88 10.38 -9.16 -8.00
CA SER A 88 11.04 -9.95 -6.94
C SER A 88 12.48 -10.38 -7.32
N PRO A 89 13.47 -10.51 -6.40
CA PRO A 89 13.37 -10.66 -4.93
C PRO A 89 13.48 -9.38 -4.10
N GLU A 90 13.70 -8.24 -4.74
CA GLU A 90 13.56 -6.92 -4.10
C GLU A 90 12.19 -6.38 -4.51
N PRO A 91 11.12 -6.71 -3.76
CA PRO A 91 9.80 -6.42 -4.22
C PRO A 91 9.65 -4.90 -4.25
N LEU A 92 9.46 -4.38 -5.45
CA LEU A 92 8.59 -3.24 -5.68
C LEU A 92 9.08 -1.90 -5.12
N ALA A 93 10.39 -1.64 -5.20
CA ALA A 93 10.89 -0.27 -5.13
C ALA A 93 10.37 0.48 -6.38
N PHE A 94 9.76 1.64 -6.16
CA PHE A 94 9.40 2.52 -7.27
C PHE A 94 10.68 2.91 -8.01
N GLN A 95 10.76 2.60 -9.31
CA GLN A 95 11.94 2.99 -10.07
C GLN A 95 11.88 4.46 -10.48
N GLU A 96 13.02 5.13 -10.39
CA GLU A 96 13.25 6.47 -10.92
C GLU A 96 13.37 6.49 -12.47
N VAL A 97 13.33 5.32 -13.10
CA VAL A 97 13.66 5.13 -14.52
C VAL A 97 12.37 5.06 -15.33
N THR A 98 12.26 5.90 -16.35
CA THR A 98 11.22 5.84 -17.38
C THR A 98 11.68 5.01 -18.56
N TYR A 99 10.71 4.45 -19.30
CA TYR A 99 10.89 3.94 -20.65
C TYR A 99 11.78 4.91 -21.45
N ALA A 100 12.93 4.43 -21.95
CA ALA A 100 13.89 5.14 -22.80
C ALA A 100 14.95 6.06 -22.14
N GLY A 101 15.20 5.99 -20.82
CA GLY A 101 16.38 6.64 -20.22
C GLY A 101 16.29 8.16 -20.10
N ASP A 102 15.10 8.74 -20.31
CA ASP A 102 14.75 10.09 -19.87
C ASP A 102 14.62 10.11 -18.33
N PRO A 103 14.97 11.18 -17.62
CA PRO A 103 14.64 11.29 -16.21
C PRO A 103 13.12 11.31 -16.10
N ASN A 104 12.55 10.37 -15.33
CA ASN A 104 11.11 10.26 -15.16
C ASN A 104 10.57 11.60 -14.64
N PRO A 105 9.72 12.33 -15.40
CA PRO A 105 9.15 13.59 -14.93
C PRO A 105 8.31 13.40 -13.66
N TYR A 106 7.90 12.16 -13.38
CA TYR A 106 7.15 11.75 -12.20
C TYR A 106 8.03 11.22 -11.06
N LYS A 107 9.36 11.30 -11.16
CA LYS A 107 10.27 10.90 -10.06
C LYS A 107 9.94 11.64 -8.76
N LEU A 108 9.61 12.93 -8.87
CA LEU A 108 9.19 13.74 -7.73
C LEU A 108 7.88 13.23 -7.10
N LEU A 109 7.05 12.50 -7.85
CA LEU A 109 5.81 11.96 -7.30
C LEU A 109 6.00 10.73 -6.42
N LEU A 110 7.15 10.06 -6.53
CA LEU A 110 7.44 8.85 -5.76
C LEU A 110 7.48 9.14 -4.26
N GLU A 111 7.88 10.35 -3.85
CA GLU A 111 7.89 10.75 -2.43
C GLU A 111 6.48 10.93 -1.84
N TYR A 112 5.47 11.09 -2.69
CA TYR A 112 4.06 11.23 -2.33
C TYR A 112 3.27 9.93 -2.50
N MET A 113 3.93 8.83 -2.86
CA MET A 113 3.31 7.52 -3.00
C MET A 113 3.45 6.71 -1.72
N HIS A 114 2.31 6.24 -1.23
CA HIS A 114 2.18 5.48 -0.01
C HIS A 114 1.64 4.11 -0.32
N ASP A 115 2.25 3.10 0.28
CA ASP A 115 1.68 1.76 0.30
C ASP A 115 0.42 1.71 1.15
N VAL A 116 -0.58 1.01 0.62
CA VAL A 116 -1.86 0.78 1.28
C VAL A 116 -2.07 -0.74 1.41
N PRO A 117 -1.37 -1.40 2.35
CA PRO A 117 -1.38 -2.86 2.43
C PRO A 117 -2.80 -3.38 2.66
N GLN A 118 -3.17 -4.43 1.92
CA GLN A 118 -4.51 -5.01 1.99
C GLN A 118 -5.65 -4.03 1.68
N GLY A 119 -5.35 -2.93 0.97
CA GLY A 119 -6.31 -1.87 0.71
C GLY A 119 -6.66 -1.04 1.94
N HIS A 120 -5.90 -1.08 3.03
CA HIS A 120 -6.13 -0.24 4.20
C HIS A 120 -4.84 0.38 4.77
N ALA A 121 -4.84 1.69 5.01
CA ALA A 121 -3.73 2.37 5.68
C ALA A 121 -4.20 3.55 6.52
N THR A 122 -3.48 3.78 7.61
CA THR A 122 -3.60 4.99 8.43
C THR A 122 -2.32 5.79 8.29
N LEU A 123 -2.42 7.03 7.83
CA LEU A 123 -1.30 7.92 7.50
C LEU A 123 -1.36 9.18 8.34
N ASP A 124 -0.23 9.56 8.95
CA ASP A 124 -0.11 10.81 9.67
C ASP A 124 0.44 11.89 8.73
N LEU A 125 -0.33 12.96 8.56
CA LEU A 125 -0.05 14.03 7.61
C LEU A 125 -0.01 15.37 8.34
N ALA A 126 0.78 16.31 7.81
CA ALA A 126 0.70 17.68 8.25
C ALA A 126 -0.70 18.26 7.91
N PRO A 127 -1.23 19.19 8.71
CA PRO A 127 -2.46 19.88 8.35
C PRO A 127 -2.29 20.66 7.05
N GLY A 128 -3.25 20.54 6.13
CA GLY A 128 -3.15 21.13 4.79
C GLY A 128 -4.18 20.59 3.81
N ILE A 129 -4.10 21.10 2.58
CA ILE A 129 -4.90 20.64 1.44
C ILE A 129 -4.03 19.73 0.57
N TYR A 130 -4.59 18.60 0.17
CA TYR A 130 -3.90 17.58 -0.61
C TYR A 130 -4.76 17.15 -1.79
N GLN A 131 -4.10 16.66 -2.83
CA GLN A 131 -4.65 15.99 -3.98
C GLN A 131 -4.40 14.49 -3.81
N LEU A 132 -5.48 13.72 -3.64
CA LEU A 132 -5.46 12.28 -3.42
C LEU A 132 -5.84 11.55 -4.72
N ALA A 133 -5.03 10.57 -5.08
CA ALA A 133 -5.37 9.57 -6.09
C ALA A 133 -4.95 8.19 -5.58
N VAL A 134 -5.65 7.15 -6.00
CA VAL A 134 -5.33 5.77 -5.59
C VAL A 134 -5.23 4.85 -6.79
N SER A 135 -4.50 3.76 -6.62
CA SER A 135 -4.47 2.67 -7.57
C SER A 135 -4.31 1.33 -6.86
N PHE A 136 -4.58 0.25 -7.60
CA PHE A 136 -4.03 -1.05 -7.30
C PHE A 136 -3.34 -1.63 -8.53
N ILE A 137 -2.37 -2.49 -8.27
CA ILE A 137 -1.62 -3.23 -9.27
C ILE A 137 -1.93 -4.70 -9.07
N ALA A 138 -2.26 -5.38 -10.15
CA ALA A 138 -2.36 -6.83 -10.20
C ALA A 138 -1.21 -7.39 -11.03
N ALA A 139 -0.42 -8.27 -10.42
CA ALA A 139 0.52 -9.11 -11.14
C ALA A 139 -0.16 -10.45 -11.47
N ALA A 140 0.18 -11.02 -12.62
CA ALA A 140 -0.22 -12.38 -12.93
C ALA A 140 0.38 -13.35 -11.89
N LEU A 141 -0.47 -14.22 -11.32
CA LEU A 141 0.01 -15.36 -10.55
C LEU A 141 0.57 -16.41 -11.51
N PRO A 142 1.67 -17.10 -11.15
CA PRO A 142 2.15 -18.22 -11.94
C PRO A 142 1.09 -19.33 -11.96
N PRO A 143 1.03 -20.15 -13.02
CA PRO A 143 0.32 -21.41 -12.96
C PRO A 143 0.83 -22.23 -11.75
N PRO A 144 -0.05 -22.96 -11.05
CA PRO A 144 0.41 -23.91 -10.05
C PRO A 144 1.37 -24.89 -10.73
N ASN A 145 2.61 -24.96 -10.26
CA ASN A 145 3.74 -25.81 -10.71
C ASN A 145 4.75 -25.19 -11.70
N GLU A 146 4.74 -23.88 -11.96
CA GLU A 146 5.79 -23.21 -12.73
C GLU A 146 6.52 -22.14 -11.91
N ASP A 147 7.82 -21.96 -12.21
CA ASP A 147 8.63 -20.91 -11.59
C ASP A 147 8.01 -19.54 -11.92
N ALA A 148 7.73 -18.79 -10.86
CA ALA A 148 7.07 -17.51 -10.92
C ALA A 148 7.92 -16.45 -11.64
N PHE A 149 7.76 -16.32 -12.95
CA PHE A 149 8.08 -15.05 -13.60
C PHE A 149 6.89 -14.12 -13.39
N LEU A 150 6.96 -13.31 -12.33
CA LEU A 150 6.29 -12.02 -12.35
C LEU A 150 6.83 -11.32 -13.60
N TYR A 151 6.05 -11.28 -14.68
CA TYR A 151 6.47 -10.56 -15.87
C TYR A 151 6.86 -9.14 -15.43
N PRO A 152 8.06 -8.64 -15.76
CA PRO A 152 8.43 -7.27 -15.47
C PRO A 152 7.46 -6.38 -16.24
N GLY A 153 6.55 -5.74 -15.51
CA GLY A 153 5.48 -4.93 -16.08
C GLY A 153 4.18 -5.11 -15.30
N VAL A 154 3.55 -3.99 -14.95
CA VAL A 154 2.17 -3.94 -14.48
C VAL A 154 1.31 -4.66 -15.52
N THR A 155 0.79 -5.86 -15.19
CA THR A 155 -0.04 -6.64 -16.12
C THR A 155 -1.46 -6.09 -16.21
N GLY A 156 -1.80 -5.18 -15.30
CA GLY A 156 -3.02 -4.42 -15.22
C GLY A 156 -3.16 -3.79 -13.83
N GLY A 157 -3.99 -2.76 -13.72
CA GLY A 157 -4.43 -2.17 -12.46
C GLY A 157 -5.69 -1.33 -12.65
N GLY A 158 -6.33 -0.97 -11.55
CA GLY A 158 -7.31 0.12 -11.52
C GLY A 158 -6.67 1.33 -10.85
N ALA A 159 -6.88 2.53 -11.39
CA ALA A 159 -6.38 3.76 -10.79
C ALA A 159 -7.43 4.86 -10.82
N SER A 160 -7.22 5.96 -10.09
CA SER A 160 -7.99 7.20 -10.26
C SER A 160 -7.65 7.89 -11.58
N ASN A 161 -8.63 8.54 -12.21
CA ASN A 161 -8.43 9.40 -13.39
C ASN A 161 -8.09 10.83 -13.04
N GLU A 162 -8.60 11.29 -11.92
CA GLU A 162 -8.49 12.66 -11.44
C GLU A 162 -8.08 12.63 -9.98
N PHE A 163 -7.42 13.70 -9.54
CA PHE A 163 -7.17 13.88 -8.12
C PHE A 163 -8.43 14.33 -7.40
N GLN A 164 -8.57 13.90 -6.16
CA GLN A 164 -9.58 14.38 -5.24
C GLN A 164 -8.92 15.31 -4.22
N GLU A 165 -9.47 16.51 -4.07
CA GLU A 165 -9.03 17.40 -3.01
C GLU A 165 -9.50 16.89 -1.63
N ILE A 166 -8.57 16.78 -0.69
CA ILE A 166 -8.85 16.43 0.70
C ILE A 166 -8.21 17.46 1.64
N ALA A 167 -8.84 17.68 2.80
CA ALA A 167 -8.32 18.56 3.83
C ALA A 167 -7.95 17.76 5.09
N ILE A 168 -6.71 17.89 5.53
CA ILE A 168 -6.21 17.31 6.79
C ILE A 168 -6.16 18.41 7.84
N GLU A 169 -6.80 18.16 8.99
CA GLU A 169 -6.82 19.08 10.13
C GLU A 169 -6.04 18.51 11.31
N ALA A 170 -5.34 19.36 12.06
CA ALA A 170 -4.57 18.96 13.23
C ALA A 170 -5.45 18.26 14.29
N GLY A 171 -5.01 17.10 14.76
CA GLY A 171 -5.68 16.32 15.79
C GLY A 171 -7.00 15.65 15.37
N LYS A 172 -7.37 15.72 14.08
CA LYS A 172 -8.55 15.05 13.54
C LYS A 172 -8.17 13.84 12.69
N THR A 173 -9.09 12.87 12.62
CA THR A 173 -9.03 11.76 11.69
C THR A 173 -10.03 11.99 10.56
N LEU A 174 -9.54 12.00 9.31
CA LEU A 174 -10.36 11.94 8.11
C LEU A 174 -10.42 10.47 7.66
N THR A 175 -11.62 9.88 7.64
CA THR A 175 -11.82 8.51 7.15
C THR A 175 -12.39 8.52 5.74
N LEU A 176 -11.72 7.86 4.80
CA LEU A 176 -12.13 7.75 3.40
C LEU A 176 -12.20 6.29 2.97
N THR A 177 -13.24 5.95 2.21
CA THR A 177 -13.33 4.69 1.48
C THR A 177 -13.44 5.02 -0.01
N ILE A 178 -12.47 4.56 -0.79
CA ILE A 178 -12.44 4.75 -2.24
C ILE A 178 -12.74 3.42 -2.92
N GLU A 179 -13.70 3.43 -3.83
CA GLU A 179 -14.09 2.27 -4.64
C GLU A 179 -13.57 2.40 -6.07
N LEU A 180 -12.89 1.35 -6.54
CA LEU A 180 -12.42 1.17 -7.92
C LEU A 180 -13.26 0.08 -8.59
N THR A 181 -13.65 0.25 -9.85
CA THR A 181 -14.49 -0.71 -10.60
C THR A 181 -13.95 -0.91 -12.02
N ASP A 182 -14.53 -1.84 -12.78
CA ASP A 182 -14.21 -2.06 -14.20
C ASP A 182 -14.76 -0.96 -15.11
N GLU A 183 -15.95 -0.45 -14.78
CA GLU A 183 -16.57 0.67 -15.51
C GLU A 183 -15.81 1.98 -15.25
N ASN A 184 -15.18 2.06 -14.08
CA ASN A 184 -14.20 3.06 -13.72
C ASN A 184 -12.81 2.69 -14.28
N GLY A 185 -12.72 1.96 -15.40
CA GLY A 185 -11.46 1.48 -15.96
C GLY A 185 -10.45 2.62 -16.05
N TRP A 186 -9.45 2.63 -15.17
CA TRP A 186 -8.74 3.84 -14.74
C TRP A 186 -9.74 5.00 -14.55
N GLY A 187 -10.31 5.20 -13.35
CA GLY A 187 -11.03 6.38 -12.87
C GLY A 187 -12.53 6.59 -13.17
N TYR A 188 -13.34 6.54 -12.11
CA TYR A 188 -14.30 7.60 -11.74
C TYR A 188 -14.70 7.44 -10.26
N VAL A 189 -14.97 8.55 -9.58
CA VAL A 189 -15.16 8.60 -8.11
C VAL A 189 -16.64 8.60 -7.76
N MET A 190 -17.06 7.68 -6.90
CA MET A 190 -18.34 7.79 -6.18
C MET A 190 -18.21 8.76 -4.99
N GLN A 191 -19.29 9.51 -4.83
CA GLN A 191 -19.53 10.59 -3.89
C GLN A 191 -19.12 10.23 -2.44
N LEU A 192 -18.30 11.11 -1.83
CA LEU A 192 -17.96 11.12 -0.41
C LEU A 192 -19.21 10.92 0.46
N ALA A 193 -19.35 9.74 1.06
CA ALA A 193 -20.19 9.57 2.24
C ALA A 193 -19.42 10.11 3.45
N LEU A 194 -19.50 11.42 3.66
CA LEU A 194 -19.15 12.03 4.96
C LEU A 194 -20.17 11.49 5.98
N LYS A 195 -19.72 10.64 6.90
CA LYS A 195 -20.45 10.37 8.16
C LYS A 195 -19.89 11.23 9.27
#